data_AF-A0A8T1XSK9-F1
#
_entry.id   AF-A0A8T1XSK9-F1
#
_cell.length_a   1.000
_cell.length_b   1.000
_cell.length_c   1.000
_cell.angle_alpha   90.00
_cell.angle_beta   90.00
_cell.angle_gamma   90.00
#
_symmetry.space_group_name_H-M   'P 1'
#
loop_
_entity.id
_entity.type
_entity.pdbx_description
1 polymer ?
#
loop_
_entity_poly.entity_id
_entity_poly.type
_entity_poly.pdbx_seq_one_letter_code
_entity_poly.pdbx_strand_id
1 'polypeptide(L)'
;MDRDNNHIDRSRYFRKKLYKMVDDPSTNSIVSWSNNGNSFIIRNESEFCRDVLPRFSHYKEMAPFIRRLGNMGFKKMQSEELEYGSDDFVRGHPEPELSPEAVRARLKELALASRKELCGSKTRRSDV
;
A
#
# COMPACT_ATOMS: atom_id res chain seq x y z
N MET A 1 16.09 -2.46 -24.97
CA MET A 1 15.16 -1.49 -24.41
C MET A 1 13.75 -2.03 -24.63
N ASP A 2 12.94 -2.53 -23.69
CA ASP A 2 13.02 -2.75 -22.24
C ASP A 2 11.95 -3.80 -21.91
N ARG A 3 12.35 -5.03 -21.53
CA ARG A 3 11.38 -6.06 -21.07
C ARG A 3 10.82 -5.77 -19.67
N ASP A 4 11.41 -4.79 -18.98
CA ASP A 4 11.13 -4.48 -17.57
C ASP A 4 9.96 -3.51 -17.37
N ASN A 5 9.59 -2.70 -18.37
CA ASN A 5 8.46 -1.76 -18.26
C ASN A 5 7.10 -2.47 -18.12
N ASN A 6 6.89 -3.59 -18.81
CA ASN A 6 5.63 -4.34 -18.77
C ASN A 6 5.42 -5.09 -17.43
N HIS A 7 6.45 -5.24 -16.60
CA HIS A 7 6.31 -5.84 -15.28
C HIS A 7 5.90 -4.79 -14.24
N ILE A 8 6.48 -3.59 -14.32
CA ILE A 8 6.16 -2.47 -13.43
C ILE A 8 4.71 -2.01 -13.63
N ASP A 9 4.26 -1.87 -14.88
CA ASP A 9 2.89 -1.45 -15.18
C ASP A 9 1.84 -2.46 -14.70
N ARG A 10 2.09 -3.75 -14.87
CA ARG A 10 1.19 -4.80 -14.36
C ARG A 10 1.12 -4.85 -12.84
N SER A 11 2.22 -4.59 -12.16
CA SER A 11 2.28 -4.53 -10.69
C SER A 11 1.58 -3.28 -10.14
N ARG A 12 1.77 -2.11 -10.77
CA ARG A 12 1.03 -0.88 -10.43
C ARG A 12 -0.48 -1.05 -10.64
N TYR A 13 -0.87 -1.63 -11.78
CA TYR A 13 -2.27 -1.89 -12.09
C TYR A 13 -2.94 -2.81 -11.05
N PHE A 14 -2.26 -3.91 -10.66
CA PHE A 14 -2.77 -4.81 -9.63
C PHE A 14 -2.98 -4.09 -8.31
N ARG A 15 -1.98 -3.33 -7.83
CA ARG A 15 -2.06 -2.64 -6.52
C ARG A 15 -3.20 -1.63 -6.51
N LYS A 16 -3.35 -0.84 -7.58
CA LYS A 16 -4.47 0.11 -7.74
C LYS A 16 -5.82 -0.59 -7.73
N LYS A 17 -5.94 -1.71 -8.44
CA LYS A 17 -7.17 -2.50 -8.46
C LYS A 17 -7.45 -3.10 -7.08
N LEU A 18 -6.41 -3.57 -6.38
CA LEU A 18 -6.53 -4.21 -5.06
C LEU A 18 -7.03 -3.19 -4.05
N TYR A 19 -6.45 -1.99 -4.05
CA TYR A 19 -6.90 -0.89 -3.20
C TYR A 19 -8.39 -0.62 -3.41
N LYS A 20 -8.82 -0.45 -4.67
CA LYS A 20 -10.24 -0.18 -4.98
C LYS A 20 -11.17 -1.29 -4.50
N MET A 21 -10.73 -2.55 -4.54
CA MET A 21 -11.51 -3.67 -4.02
C MET A 21 -11.64 -3.60 -2.51
N VAL A 22 -10.55 -3.38 -1.78
CA VAL A 22 -10.56 -3.34 -0.31
C VAL A 22 -11.29 -2.10 0.22
N ASP A 23 -11.24 -0.99 -0.54
CA ASP A 23 -11.89 0.28 -0.21
C ASP A 23 -13.39 0.32 -0.56
N ASP A 24 -13.91 -0.69 -1.28
CA ASP A 24 -15.32 -0.78 -1.65
C ASP A 24 -16.17 -1.19 -0.41
N PRO A 25 -17.09 -0.32 0.07
CA PRO A 25 -17.91 -0.65 1.22
C PRO A 25 -18.82 -1.86 1.02
N SER A 26 -19.18 -2.17 -0.23
CA SER A 26 -20.06 -3.31 -0.55
C SER A 26 -19.39 -4.66 -0.31
N THR A 27 -18.05 -4.71 -0.30
CA THR A 27 -17.29 -5.92 -0.04
C THR A 27 -16.82 -6.05 1.41
N ASN A 28 -17.08 -5.06 2.27
CA ASN A 28 -16.58 -5.03 3.65
C ASN A 28 -16.92 -6.28 4.48
N SER A 29 -18.03 -6.97 4.21
CA SER A 29 -18.36 -8.24 4.89
C SER A 29 -17.41 -9.38 4.54
N ILE A 30 -16.78 -9.33 3.36
CA ILE A 30 -15.92 -10.38 2.81
C ILE A 30 -14.44 -9.99 2.91
N VAL A 31 -14.12 -8.75 2.53
CA VAL A 31 -12.78 -8.15 2.58
C VAL A 31 -12.88 -6.69 2.99
N SER A 32 -12.10 -6.27 3.98
CA SER A 32 -12.04 -4.87 4.39
C SER A 32 -10.64 -4.49 4.84
N TRP A 33 -10.39 -3.20 4.95
CA TRP A 33 -9.25 -2.73 5.74
C TRP A 33 -9.36 -3.17 7.20
N SER A 34 -8.21 -3.34 7.84
CA SER A 34 -8.09 -3.44 9.29
C SER A 34 -8.40 -2.10 9.97
N ASN A 35 -8.59 -2.11 11.29
CA ASN A 35 -8.94 -0.92 12.05
C ASN A 35 -7.88 0.18 11.98
N ASN A 36 -6.60 -0.17 11.83
CA ASN A 36 -5.51 0.79 11.71
C ASN A 36 -5.29 1.28 10.27
N GLY A 37 -5.94 0.66 9.27
CA GLY A 37 -5.84 1.05 7.87
C GLY A 37 -4.55 0.64 7.17
N ASN A 38 -3.63 -0.07 7.82
CA ASN A 38 -2.31 -0.44 7.26
C ASN A 38 -2.27 -1.87 6.68
N SER A 39 -3.40 -2.56 6.73
CA SER A 39 -3.57 -3.93 6.27
C SER A 39 -5.01 -4.16 5.84
N PHE A 40 -5.25 -5.26 5.14
CA PHE A 40 -6.58 -5.72 4.81
C PHE A 40 -6.79 -7.15 5.30
N ILE A 41 -8.04 -7.45 5.62
CA ILE A 41 -8.47 -8.70 6.23
C ILE A 41 -9.50 -9.34 5.31
N ILE A 42 -9.28 -10.61 4.97
CA ILE A 42 -10.25 -11.43 4.27
C ILE A 42 -11.00 -12.25 5.32
N ARG A 43 -12.28 -11.91 5.53
CA ARG A 43 -13.13 -12.55 6.55
C ARG A 43 -13.66 -13.91 6.12
N ASN A 44 -13.92 -14.08 4.83
CA ASN A 44 -14.44 -15.32 4.28
C ASN A 44 -13.74 -15.65 2.96
N GLU A 45 -12.83 -16.64 3.00
CA GLU A 45 -12.06 -17.06 1.82
C GLU A 45 -12.94 -17.59 0.69
N SER A 46 -14.00 -18.33 1.02
CA SER A 46 -14.88 -18.95 0.03
C SER A 46 -15.72 -17.91 -0.71
N GLU A 47 -16.31 -16.96 0.02
CA GLU A 47 -17.03 -15.82 -0.58
C GLU A 47 -16.08 -14.90 -1.33
N PHE A 48 -14.87 -14.69 -0.82
CA PHE A 48 -13.86 -13.92 -1.53
C PHE A 48 -13.54 -14.52 -2.90
N CYS A 49 -13.28 -15.82 -2.96
CA CYS A 49 -12.99 -16.53 -4.20
C CYS A 49 -14.14 -16.55 -5.20
N ARG A 50 -15.39 -16.61 -4.70
CA ARG A 50 -16.59 -16.72 -5.54
C ARG A 50 -17.12 -15.38 -6.02
N ASP A 51 -17.17 -14.39 -5.13
CA ASP A 51 -17.97 -13.17 -5.32
C ASP A 51 -17.09 -11.93 -5.58
N VAL A 52 -15.87 -11.90 -5.05
CA VAL A 52 -14.94 -10.75 -5.15
C VAL A 52 -13.83 -10.99 -6.17
N LEU A 53 -13.16 -12.15 -6.10
CA LEU A 53 -12.02 -12.49 -6.95
C LEU A 53 -12.34 -12.47 -8.45
N PRO A 54 -13.51 -12.95 -8.93
CA PRO A 54 -13.83 -12.94 -10.35
C PRO A 54 -14.06 -11.53 -10.91
N ARG A 55 -14.43 -10.56 -10.06
CA ARG A 55 -14.49 -9.13 -10.44
C ARG A 55 -13.10 -8.53 -10.60
N PHE A 56 -12.12 -9.14 -9.91
CA PHE A 56 -10.76 -8.65 -9.81
C PHE A 56 -9.80 -9.28 -10.81
N SER A 57 -9.92 -10.58 -11.05
CA SER A 57 -9.07 -11.35 -11.95
C SER A 57 -9.87 -12.46 -12.63
N HIS A 58 -9.31 -13.08 -13.66
CA HIS A 58 -9.95 -14.22 -14.34
C HIS A 58 -9.89 -15.52 -13.53
N TYR A 59 -9.28 -15.50 -12.35
CA TYR A 59 -9.08 -16.67 -11.50
C TYR A 59 -10.13 -16.70 -10.39
N LYS A 60 -10.51 -17.92 -9.98
CA LYS A 60 -11.46 -18.18 -8.89
C LYS A 60 -10.79 -18.82 -7.66
N GLU A 61 -9.46 -18.86 -7.66
CA GLU A 61 -8.67 -19.57 -6.66
C GLU A 61 -7.80 -18.60 -5.87
N MET A 62 -7.68 -18.85 -4.57
CA MET A 62 -6.93 -18.01 -3.64
C MET A 62 -5.41 -18.09 -3.86
N ALA A 63 -4.87 -19.27 -4.18
CA ALA A 63 -3.42 -19.48 -4.25
C ALA A 63 -2.70 -18.59 -5.29
N PRO A 64 -3.20 -18.41 -6.53
CA PRO A 64 -2.63 -17.45 -7.48
C PRO A 64 -2.64 -16.00 -6.97
N PHE A 65 -3.68 -15.63 -6.21
CA PHE A 65 -3.82 -14.30 -5.63
C PHE A 65 -2.78 -14.07 -4.52
N ILE A 66 -2.63 -15.02 -3.58
CA ILE A 66 -1.62 -14.95 -2.51
C ILE A 66 -0.20 -14.91 -3.09
N ARG A 67 0.09 -15.70 -4.13
CA ARG A 67 1.38 -15.64 -4.81
C ARG A 67 1.64 -14.26 -5.41
N ARG A 68 0.63 -13.63 -6.01
CA ARG A 68 0.76 -12.28 -6.55
C ARG A 68 1.04 -11.27 -5.44
N LEU A 69 0.31 -11.37 -4.32
CA LEU A 69 0.54 -10.55 -3.12
C LEU A 69 1.99 -10.63 -2.64
N GLY A 70 2.52 -11.85 -2.48
CA GLY A 70 3.91 -12.07 -2.07
C GLY A 70 4.92 -11.39 -3.00
N ASN A 71 4.72 -11.50 -4.31
CA ASN A 71 5.59 -10.84 -5.31
C ASN A 71 5.53 -9.30 -5.26
N MET A 72 4.52 -8.71 -4.62
CA MET A 72 4.40 -7.26 -4.46
C MET A 72 4.77 -6.77 -3.04
N GLY A 73 5.33 -7.65 -2.21
CA GLY A 73 5.81 -7.30 -0.88
C GLY A 73 4.76 -7.35 0.22
N PHE A 74 3.56 -7.89 -0.06
CA PHE A 74 2.58 -8.15 1.00
C PHE A 74 3.00 -9.35 1.83
N LYS A 75 2.85 -9.22 3.15
CA LYS A 75 3.12 -10.28 4.11
C LYS A 75 1.84 -10.63 4.85
N LYS A 76 1.68 -11.92 5.16
CA LYS A 76 0.63 -12.37 6.08
C LYS A 76 1.00 -11.89 7.49
N MET A 77 0.07 -11.24 8.17
CA MET A 77 0.25 -10.81 9.56
C MET A 77 0.12 -12.00 10.51
N GLN A 78 0.68 -11.90 11.72
CA GLN A 78 0.52 -12.91 12.78
C GLN A 78 -0.86 -12.77 13.44
N SER A 79 -1.91 -13.01 12.68
CA SER A 79 -3.30 -13.01 13.13
C SER A 79 -3.95 -14.37 12.83
N GLU A 80 -4.99 -14.72 13.57
CA GLU A 80 -5.86 -15.87 13.25
C GLU A 80 -6.66 -15.61 11.97
N GLU A 81 -6.87 -14.33 11.64
CA GLU A 81 -7.54 -13.92 10.41
C GLU A 81 -6.60 -13.95 9.19
N LEU A 82 -7.18 -13.97 7.99
CA LEU A 82 -6.44 -13.84 6.73
C LEU A 82 -6.10 -12.36 6.48
N GLU A 83 -5.21 -11.85 7.32
CA GLU A 83 -4.74 -10.47 7.29
C GLU A 83 -3.41 -10.35 6.51
N TYR A 84 -3.38 -9.39 5.59
CA TYR A 84 -2.21 -9.08 4.78
C TYR A 84 -1.94 -7.59 4.79
N GLY A 85 -0.68 -7.21 4.96
CA GLY A 85 -0.27 -5.80 4.93
C GLY A 85 1.06 -5.59 4.22
N SER A 86 1.31 -4.32 3.91
CA SER A 86 2.52 -3.83 3.26
C SER A 86 2.68 -2.36 3.66
N ASP A 87 3.92 -1.91 3.90
CA ASP A 87 4.21 -0.56 4.37
C ASP A 87 3.70 0.54 3.42
N ASP A 88 3.60 0.23 2.12
CA ASP A 88 3.14 1.15 1.07
C ASP A 88 1.65 0.94 0.68
N PHE A 89 0.89 0.19 1.48
CA PHE A 89 -0.53 -0.10 1.21
C PHE A 89 -1.41 0.32 2.39
N VAL A 90 -1.76 1.61 2.41
CA VAL A 90 -2.47 2.25 3.52
C VAL A 90 -3.80 2.86 3.04
N ARG A 91 -4.87 2.69 3.82
CA ARG A 91 -6.18 3.30 3.56
C ARG A 91 -6.05 4.82 3.46
N GLY A 92 -6.68 5.40 2.43
CA GLY A 92 -6.56 6.81 2.08
C GLY A 92 -5.39 7.14 1.15
N HIS A 93 -4.47 6.20 0.95
CA HIS A 93 -3.30 6.36 0.08
C HIS A 93 -3.28 5.27 -1.02
N PRO A 94 -4.14 5.37 -2.05
CA PRO A 94 -4.30 4.37 -3.11
C PRO A 94 -3.09 4.15 -4.02
N GLU A 95 -2.08 5.02 -3.90
CA GLU A 95 -0.92 5.04 -4.76
C GLU A 95 0.32 5.22 -3.88
N PRO A 96 1.35 4.35 -3.97
CA PRO A 96 2.68 4.76 -3.54
C PRO A 96 3.01 5.97 -4.40
N GLU A 97 3.03 7.12 -3.74
CA GLU A 97 2.94 8.46 -4.29
C GLU A 97 4.07 8.73 -5.32
N LEU A 98 3.89 8.20 -6.52
CA LEU A 98 4.69 8.45 -7.72
C LEU A 98 3.89 9.29 -8.71
N SER A 99 2.91 10.05 -8.21
CA SER A 99 2.50 11.24 -8.93
C SER A 99 3.70 12.21 -8.89
N PRO A 100 4.05 12.87 -10.00
CA PRO A 100 5.09 13.89 -9.97
C PRO A 100 4.84 14.98 -8.93
N GLU A 101 3.59 15.21 -8.53
CA GLU A 101 3.18 16.18 -7.51
C GLU A 101 3.55 15.74 -6.10
N ALA A 102 3.27 14.49 -5.79
CA ALA A 102 3.60 13.83 -4.54
C ALA A 102 5.10 13.76 -4.27
N VAL A 103 5.88 13.32 -5.26
CA VAL A 103 7.34 13.31 -5.20
C VAL A 103 7.88 14.73 -4.99
N ARG A 104 7.32 15.72 -5.69
CA ARG A 104 7.67 17.14 -5.50
C ARG A 104 7.32 17.64 -4.10
N ALA A 105 6.17 17.25 -3.55
CA ALA A 105 5.75 17.63 -2.21
C ALA A 105 6.73 17.07 -1.17
N ARG A 106 7.11 15.79 -1.29
CA ARG A 106 8.07 15.16 -0.38
C ARG A 106 9.48 15.74 -0.49
N LEU A 107 9.95 16.04 -1.71
CA LEU A 107 11.23 16.75 -1.91
C LEU A 107 11.21 18.16 -1.28
N LYS A 108 10.08 18.88 -1.40
CA LYS A 108 9.92 20.19 -0.74
C LYS A 108 9.90 20.05 0.79
N GLU A 109 9.23 19.04 1.32
CA GLU A 109 9.15 18.79 2.77
C GLU A 109 10.53 18.42 3.34
N LEU A 110 11.28 17.54 2.66
CA LEU A 110 12.65 17.19 3.03
C LEU A 110 13.60 18.39 2.92
N ALA A 111 13.50 19.19 1.86
CA ALA A 111 14.29 20.42 1.72
C ALA A 111 13.96 21.45 2.82
N LEU A 112 12.68 21.56 3.22
CA LEU A 112 12.25 22.42 4.31
C LEU A 112 12.75 21.91 5.67
N ALA A 113 12.74 20.60 5.89
CA ALA A 113 13.28 19.95 7.08
C ALA A 113 14.80 20.18 7.18
N SER A 114 15.56 20.02 6.09
CA SER A 114 16.99 20.34 6.06
C SER A 114 17.28 21.83 6.32
N ARG A 115 16.35 22.73 5.95
CA ARG A 115 16.51 24.17 6.19
C ARG A 115 16.26 24.55 7.65
N LYS A 116 15.45 23.78 8.39
CA LYS A 116 15.28 23.95 9.84
C LYS A 116 16.53 23.53 10.61
N GLU A 117 17.22 22.48 10.17
CA GLU A 117 18.48 22.01 10.79
C GLU A 117 19.64 23.01 10.63
N LEU A 118 19.65 23.82 9.55
CA LEU A 118 20.65 24.89 9.34
C LEU A 118 20.40 26.17 10.18
N CYS A 119 19.23 26.31 10.81
CA CYS A 119 18.88 27.46 11.64
C CYS A 119 18.97 27.18 13.16
N GLY A 120 19.56 26.04 13.56
CA GLY A 120 19.75 25.66 14.96
C GLY A 120 21.09 26.07 15.58
N SER A 121 22.03 26.66 14.82
CA SER A 121 23.39 26.91 15.31
C SER A 121 23.70 28.41 15.49
N LYS A 122 23.21 28.97 16.59
CA LYS A 122 23.73 30.19 17.27
C LYS A 122 22.93 30.29 18.58
N THR A 123 23.49 30.21 19.78
CA THR A 123 24.65 30.93 20.32
C THR A 123 24.84 30.40 21.74
N ARG A 124 26.07 30.11 22.19
CA ARG A 124 26.59 30.58 23.49
C ARG A 124 28.11 30.68 23.42
N ARG A 125 28.59 31.93 23.32
CA ARG A 125 29.89 32.34 23.84
C ARG A 125 29.80 32.38 25.38
N SER A 126 30.89 31.92 26.00
CA SER A 126 31.61 32.43 27.18
C SER A 126 30.86 33.04 28.38
N ASP A 127 31.19 32.53 29.57
CA ASP A 127 31.50 33.19 30.85
C ASP A 127 31.46 32.07 31.91
N VAL A 128 32.52 31.68 32.63
CA VAL A 128 33.53 32.42 33.41
C VAL A 128 34.82 31.58 33.51
#